data_AF-A0A2V9DFV7-F1
#
_entry.id   AF-A0A2V9DFV7-F1
#
_cell.length_a   1.000
_cell.length_b   1.000
_cell.length_c   1.000
_cell.angle_alpha   90.00
_cell.angle_beta   90.00
_cell.angle_gamma   90.00
#
_symmetry.space_group_name_H-M   'P 1'
#
loop_
_entity.id
_entity.type
_entity.pdbx_description
1 polymer ?
#
loop_
_entity_poly.entity_id
_entity_poly.type
_entity_poly.pdbx_seq_one_letter_code
_entity_poly.pdbx_strand_id
1 'polypeptide(L)'
;MQAHAFPVLCGLILGGWSRKSEEAVIRFCRERNVSDLLVRIEKPGQRWATRRGGYTIASESARSLVENLASEGMVTILLEPASPYMDLFSLTSVCDVDTGKVDVEVVGPGFDASDILRGDINPHERFELSFDDRTAQSWLPTNSEIRRSYAVEDESYRASVQRRLVKIGARLRNPSYPDELMGVGASSSFLKALAEEAIQHLRKSGQTTLVDHIDEYEPIPTVLLGTFLNELLRLFQVIKASEVRWQTFSLAGSFLSQGRLVIWDFFPAGDQDTRVLCEL
;
A
#
# COMPACT_ATOMS: atom_id res chain seq x y z
N MET A 1 -5.38 -14.05 6.54
CA MET A 1 -4.49 -14.26 7.69
C MET A 1 -4.44 -12.97 8.48
N GLN A 2 -4.29 -13.06 9.80
CA GLN A 2 -4.16 -11.90 10.67
C GLN A 2 -2.76 -11.92 11.31
N ALA A 3 -2.06 -10.79 11.29
CA ALA A 3 -0.89 -10.57 12.14
C ALA A 3 -1.27 -9.51 13.15
N HIS A 4 -1.16 -9.82 14.45
CA HIS A 4 -1.71 -8.97 15.51
C HIS A 4 -3.15 -8.53 15.21
N ALA A 5 -3.93 -9.50 14.72
CA ALA A 5 -5.32 -9.34 14.34
C ALA A 5 -5.65 -8.34 13.19
N PHE A 6 -4.65 -7.71 12.55
CA PHE A 6 -4.83 -6.93 11.31
C PHE A 6 -4.73 -7.78 10.06
N PRO A 7 -5.49 -7.46 9.01
CA PRO A 7 -5.44 -8.20 7.77
C PRO A 7 -4.17 -7.82 7.00
N VAL A 8 -3.14 -8.67 7.01
CA VAL A 8 -1.88 -8.46 6.27
C VAL A 8 -1.61 -9.62 5.30
N LEU A 9 -0.61 -9.45 4.43
CA LEU A 9 -0.07 -10.55 3.65
C LEU A 9 0.86 -11.42 4.49
N CYS A 10 0.86 -12.71 4.18
CA CYS A 10 1.81 -13.65 4.76
C CYS A 10 3.17 -13.47 4.10
N GLY A 11 4.26 -13.64 4.85
CA GLY A 11 5.58 -13.60 4.25
C GLY A 11 6.74 -13.88 5.19
N LEU A 12 7.93 -13.60 4.68
CA LEU A 12 9.22 -13.82 5.33
C LEU A 12 9.98 -12.51 5.40
N ILE A 13 10.56 -12.20 6.55
CA ILE A 13 11.45 -11.04 6.73
C ILE A 13 12.89 -11.55 6.77
N LEU A 14 13.72 -11.08 5.85
CA LEU A 14 15.07 -11.56 5.62
C LEU A 14 16.06 -10.40 5.68
N GLY A 15 16.98 -10.44 6.64
CA GLY A 15 18.14 -9.52 6.69
C GLY A 15 19.33 -9.96 5.84
N GLY A 16 19.27 -11.17 5.25
CA GLY A 16 20.32 -11.73 4.42
C GLY A 16 20.01 -13.16 3.98
N TRP A 17 20.81 -13.67 3.05
CA TRP A 17 20.64 -15.04 2.54
C TRP A 17 21.49 -16.04 3.31
N SER A 18 20.87 -17.14 3.70
CA SER A 18 21.49 -18.26 4.39
C SER A 18 20.77 -19.55 4.00
N ARG A 19 21.33 -20.72 4.35
CA ARG A 19 20.65 -22.00 4.16
C ARG A 19 19.27 -22.03 4.85
N LYS A 20 19.14 -21.42 6.04
CA LYS A 20 17.85 -21.31 6.75
C LYS A 20 16.85 -20.43 5.98
N SER A 21 17.34 -19.34 5.37
CA SER A 21 16.51 -18.45 4.54
C SER A 21 15.99 -19.20 3.31
N GLU A 22 16.86 -19.95 2.63
CA GLU A 22 16.51 -20.76 1.46
C GLU A 22 15.47 -21.84 1.81
N GLU A 23 15.70 -22.61 2.88
CA GLU A 23 14.74 -23.61 3.38
C GLU A 23 13.38 -22.97 3.74
N ALA A 24 13.40 -21.76 4.34
CA ALA A 24 12.18 -21.02 4.68
C ALA A 24 11.42 -20.56 3.44
N VAL A 25 12.10 -20.02 2.42
CA VAL A 25 11.49 -19.59 1.14
C VAL A 25 10.87 -20.77 0.41
N ILE A 26 11.61 -21.88 0.25
CA ILE A 26 11.10 -23.09 -0.41
C ILE A 26 9.86 -23.62 0.31
N ARG A 27 9.92 -23.70 1.65
CA ARG A 27 8.79 -24.13 2.46
C ARG A 27 7.59 -23.21 2.29
N PHE A 28 7.79 -21.89 2.36
CA PHE A 28 6.74 -20.89 2.18
C PHE A 28 6.06 -21.01 0.81
N CYS A 29 6.84 -21.05 -0.27
CA CYS A 29 6.32 -21.22 -1.64
C CYS A 29 5.52 -22.51 -1.80
N ARG A 30 6.01 -23.62 -1.24
CA ARG A 30 5.32 -24.92 -1.28
C ARG A 30 4.01 -24.91 -0.48
N GLU A 31 4.03 -24.40 0.75
CA GLU A 31 2.85 -24.34 1.63
C GLU A 31 1.77 -23.41 1.08
N ARG A 32 2.17 -22.37 0.35
CA ARG A 32 1.26 -21.40 -0.27
C ARG A 32 0.89 -21.72 -1.70
N ASN A 33 1.54 -22.71 -2.31
CA ASN A 33 1.40 -23.06 -3.73
C ASN A 33 1.63 -21.84 -4.65
N VAL A 34 2.75 -21.13 -4.45
CA VAL A 34 3.13 -19.95 -5.23
C VAL A 34 4.54 -20.09 -5.78
N SER A 35 4.73 -19.69 -7.04
CA SER A 35 6.03 -19.60 -7.71
C SER A 35 6.67 -18.22 -7.61
N ASP A 36 5.83 -17.20 -7.38
CA ASP A 36 6.21 -15.79 -7.38
C ASP A 36 6.02 -15.20 -5.98
N LEU A 37 6.85 -14.19 -5.68
CA LEU A 37 6.90 -13.52 -4.38
C LEU A 37 6.80 -12.02 -4.59
N LEU A 38 5.93 -11.36 -3.83
CA LEU A 38 5.91 -9.90 -3.77
C LEU A 38 7.08 -9.42 -2.90
N VAL A 39 7.89 -8.54 -3.45
CA VAL A 39 9.04 -7.96 -2.76
C VAL A 39 8.64 -6.64 -2.11
N ARG A 40 8.82 -6.55 -0.80
CA ARG A 40 8.88 -5.29 -0.06
C ARG A 40 10.29 -5.11 0.49
N ILE A 41 10.71 -3.87 0.64
CA ILE A 41 12.05 -3.54 1.13
C ILE A 41 11.94 -2.47 2.20
N GLU A 42 12.75 -2.62 3.23
CA GLU A 42 12.85 -1.68 4.33
C GLU A 42 14.31 -1.29 4.53
N LYS A 43 14.58 -0.02 4.79
CA LYS A 43 15.92 0.45 5.12
C LYS A 43 15.91 1.02 6.53
N PRO A 44 16.52 0.33 7.52
CA PRO A 44 16.51 0.78 8.91
C PRO A 44 16.95 2.25 9.04
N GLY A 45 16.19 3.02 9.82
CA GLY A 45 16.44 4.45 10.04
C GLY A 45 16.07 5.37 8.88
N GLN A 46 15.47 4.84 7.80
CA GLN A 46 14.97 5.65 6.69
C GLN A 46 13.48 5.38 6.48
N ARG A 47 12.69 6.46 6.40
CA ARG A 47 11.25 6.36 6.10
C ARG A 47 11.00 5.85 4.68
N TRP A 48 11.86 6.24 3.74
CA TRP A 48 11.76 5.82 2.33
C TRP A 48 13.14 5.56 1.74
N ALA A 49 13.31 4.41 1.09
CA ALA A 49 14.44 4.16 0.22
C ALA A 49 14.18 4.72 -1.19
N THR A 50 15.24 5.20 -1.85
CA THR A 50 15.23 5.55 -3.28
C THR A 50 14.90 4.34 -4.13
N ARG A 51 15.51 3.19 -3.79
CA ARG A 51 15.13 1.91 -4.36
C ARG A 51 13.69 1.59 -3.99
N ARG A 52 12.92 1.09 -4.94
CA ARG A 52 11.51 0.71 -4.76
C ARG A 52 11.40 -0.80 -4.53
N GLY A 53 10.40 -1.20 -3.74
CA GLY A 53 9.83 -2.54 -3.74
C GLY A 53 8.47 -2.52 -4.46
N GLY A 54 7.55 -3.40 -4.04
CA GLY A 54 6.20 -3.48 -4.59
C GLY A 54 6.13 -4.13 -5.96
N TYR A 55 7.09 -5.00 -6.30
CA TYR A 55 7.11 -5.78 -7.53
C TYR A 55 7.23 -7.28 -7.22
N THR A 56 6.80 -8.13 -8.14
CA THR A 56 6.89 -9.58 -8.00
C THR A 56 8.13 -10.15 -8.67
N ILE A 57 8.72 -11.17 -8.08
CA ILE A 57 9.82 -11.95 -8.66
C ILE A 57 9.48 -13.44 -8.64
N ALA A 58 10.09 -14.21 -9.53
CA ALA A 58 10.14 -15.65 -9.38
C ALA A 58 10.92 -16.01 -8.11
N SER A 59 10.45 -16.99 -7.35
CA SER A 59 11.07 -17.46 -6.11
C SER A 59 12.54 -17.88 -6.28
N GLU A 60 12.88 -18.41 -7.46
CA GLU A 60 14.25 -18.76 -7.87
C GLU A 60 15.21 -17.55 -7.87
N SER A 61 14.68 -16.35 -8.10
CA SER A 61 15.44 -15.10 -8.07
C SER A 61 15.59 -14.50 -6.68
N ALA A 62 14.97 -15.08 -5.64
CA ALA A 62 14.97 -14.52 -4.30
C ALA A 62 16.37 -14.42 -3.71
N ARG A 63 17.23 -15.41 -3.97
CA ARG A 63 18.61 -15.42 -3.45
C ARG A 63 19.41 -14.21 -3.89
N SER A 64 19.53 -14.02 -5.20
CA SER A 64 20.35 -12.95 -5.78
C SER A 64 19.82 -11.58 -5.37
N LEU A 65 18.49 -11.41 -5.31
CA LEU A 65 17.88 -10.18 -4.85
C LEU A 65 18.18 -9.90 -3.37
N VAL A 66 18.00 -10.87 -2.48
CA VAL A 66 18.23 -10.69 -1.03
C VAL A 66 19.70 -10.42 -0.75
N GLU A 67 20.63 -11.12 -1.40
CA GLU A 67 22.07 -10.85 -1.26
C GLU A 67 22.43 -9.43 -1.71
N ASN A 68 21.87 -8.97 -2.84
CA ASN A 68 22.08 -7.60 -3.34
C ASN A 68 21.48 -6.55 -2.38
N LEU A 69 20.24 -6.72 -1.94
CA LEU A 69 19.59 -5.79 -1.00
C LEU A 69 20.30 -5.73 0.36
N ALA A 70 20.75 -6.88 0.87
CA ALA A 70 21.51 -6.95 2.13
C ALA A 70 22.83 -6.18 2.03
N SER A 71 23.51 -6.22 0.86
CA SER A 71 24.72 -5.44 0.62
C SER A 71 24.50 -3.92 0.63
N GLU A 72 23.26 -3.47 0.40
CA GLU A 72 22.83 -2.07 0.48
C GLU A 72 22.30 -1.68 1.88
N GLY A 73 22.39 -2.59 2.85
CA GLY A 73 21.89 -2.43 4.22
C GLY A 73 20.36 -2.46 4.31
N MET A 74 19.68 -3.10 3.35
CA MET A 74 18.22 -3.22 3.34
C MET A 74 17.75 -4.57 3.90
N VAL A 75 16.58 -4.55 4.54
CA VAL A 75 15.82 -5.75 4.91
C VAL A 75 14.86 -6.06 3.76
N THR A 76 14.81 -7.33 3.36
CA THR A 76 13.89 -7.81 2.33
C THR A 76 12.70 -8.50 2.99
N ILE A 77 11.50 -8.18 2.54
CA ILE A 77 10.27 -8.82 2.98
C ILE A 77 9.65 -9.50 1.76
N LEU A 78 9.58 -10.83 1.78
CA LEU A 78 9.03 -11.65 0.70
C LEU A 78 7.62 -12.09 1.09
N LEU A 79 6.61 -11.61 0.38
CA LEU A 79 5.20 -11.82 0.70
C LEU A 79 4.53 -12.77 -0.32
N GLU A 80 3.37 -13.31 0.05
CA GLU A 80 2.46 -13.95 -0.92
C GLU A 80 2.19 -12.98 -2.08
N PRO A 81 2.07 -13.47 -3.33
CA PRO A 81 1.95 -12.61 -4.49
C PRO A 81 0.64 -11.82 -4.44
N ALA A 82 0.76 -10.51 -4.54
CA ALA A 82 -0.36 -9.58 -4.75
C ALA A 82 0.09 -8.56 -5.80
N SER A 83 -0.71 -8.36 -6.84
CA SER A 83 -0.39 -7.37 -7.87
C SER A 83 -0.87 -5.99 -7.44
N PRO A 84 0.01 -4.98 -7.37
CA PRO A 84 -0.38 -3.59 -7.09
C PRO A 84 -1.17 -2.94 -8.25
N TYR A 85 -1.43 -3.68 -9.33
CA TYR A 85 -2.23 -3.21 -10.47
C TYR A 85 -3.68 -3.71 -10.41
N MET A 86 -3.99 -4.55 -9.41
CA MET A 86 -5.29 -5.20 -9.21
C MET A 86 -6.01 -4.76 -7.94
N ASP A 87 -5.49 -3.73 -7.27
CA ASP A 87 -6.13 -3.13 -6.11
C ASP A 87 -7.44 -2.45 -6.56
N LEU A 88 -8.54 -2.72 -5.86
CA LEU A 88 -9.83 -2.07 -6.09
C LEU A 88 -9.81 -0.63 -5.56
N PHE A 89 -9.29 -0.43 -4.35
CA PHE A 89 -9.13 0.88 -3.74
C PHE A 89 -7.95 0.81 -2.80
N SER A 90 -7.13 1.86 -2.80
CA SER A 90 -6.05 2.02 -1.83
C SER A 90 -6.32 3.25 -0.96
N LEU A 91 -6.12 3.10 0.34
CA LEU A 91 -6.43 4.10 1.34
C LEU A 91 -5.20 4.39 2.19
N THR A 92 -5.07 5.64 2.60
CA THR A 92 -4.20 6.04 3.71
C THR A 92 -4.99 6.92 4.65
N SER A 93 -4.58 6.92 5.92
CA SER A 93 -5.20 7.74 6.94
C SER A 93 -4.16 8.36 7.85
N VAL A 94 -4.50 9.51 8.41
CA VAL A 94 -3.80 10.14 9.52
C VAL A 94 -4.82 10.34 10.62
N CYS A 95 -4.51 9.83 11.81
CA CYS A 95 -5.32 10.01 13.00
C CYS A 95 -4.55 10.83 14.03
N ASP A 96 -5.20 11.88 14.53
CA ASP A 96 -4.79 12.60 15.73
C ASP A 96 -5.42 11.91 16.94
N VAL A 97 -4.56 11.30 17.76
CA VAL A 97 -4.99 10.48 18.89
C VAL A 97 -5.68 11.35 19.93
N ASP A 98 -5.14 12.53 20.24
CA ASP A 98 -5.65 13.38 21.31
C ASP A 98 -7.06 13.89 21.03
N THR A 99 -7.31 14.32 19.79
CA THR A 99 -8.60 14.87 19.36
C THR A 99 -9.55 13.84 18.77
N GLY A 100 -9.06 12.64 18.45
CA GLY A 100 -9.81 11.61 17.73
C GLY A 100 -10.08 11.94 16.27
N LYS A 101 -9.55 13.05 15.73
CA LYS A 101 -9.77 13.44 14.34
C LYS A 101 -9.03 12.50 13.39
N VAL A 102 -9.68 12.21 12.27
CA VAL A 102 -9.14 11.32 11.24
C VAL A 102 -9.38 11.92 9.87
N ASP A 103 -8.31 11.96 9.08
CA ASP A 103 -8.35 12.19 7.65
C ASP A 103 -8.08 10.87 6.93
N VAL A 104 -8.91 10.52 5.96
CA VAL A 104 -8.73 9.36 5.08
C VAL A 104 -8.65 9.83 3.64
N GLU A 105 -7.58 9.44 2.97
CA GLU A 105 -7.33 9.70 1.56
C GLU A 105 -7.47 8.39 0.77
N VAL A 106 -8.16 8.44 -0.37
CA VAL A 106 -8.46 7.26 -1.19
C VAL A 106 -7.98 7.48 -2.61
N VAL A 107 -7.39 6.46 -3.23
CA VAL A 107 -7.20 6.34 -4.68
C VAL A 107 -7.96 5.14 -5.21
N GLY A 108 -8.42 5.29 -6.44
CA GLY A 108 -9.37 4.40 -7.10
C GLY A 108 -8.78 3.08 -7.61
N PRO A 109 -9.58 2.34 -8.38
CA PRO A 109 -9.20 1.06 -8.96
C PRO A 109 -7.90 1.11 -9.78
N GLY A 110 -6.99 0.17 -9.52
CA GLY A 110 -5.70 0.03 -10.19
C GLY A 110 -4.58 0.94 -9.65
N PHE A 111 -4.88 1.75 -8.63
CA PHE A 111 -3.89 2.55 -7.90
C PHE A 111 -3.45 1.84 -6.62
N ASP A 112 -2.18 2.02 -6.30
CA ASP A 112 -1.50 1.44 -5.13
C ASP A 112 -1.41 2.51 -4.03
N ALA A 113 -1.44 2.09 -2.76
CA ALA A 113 -1.28 3.00 -1.62
C ALA A 113 0.00 3.84 -1.70
N SER A 114 1.06 3.30 -2.33
CA SER A 114 2.30 4.06 -2.55
C SER A 114 2.14 5.28 -3.46
N ASP A 115 1.10 5.35 -4.30
CA ASP A 115 0.81 6.50 -5.15
C ASP A 115 0.45 7.74 -4.32
N ILE A 116 -0.27 7.56 -3.22
CA ILE A 116 -0.59 8.64 -2.27
C ILE A 116 0.59 8.90 -1.33
N LEU A 117 1.11 7.84 -0.68
CA LEU A 117 2.13 7.96 0.37
C LEU A 117 3.42 8.67 -0.06
N ARG A 118 3.71 8.65 -1.36
CA ARG A 118 4.89 9.29 -1.94
C ARG A 118 4.58 10.56 -2.73
N GLY A 119 3.32 10.98 -2.76
CA GLY A 119 2.88 12.20 -3.45
C GLY A 119 2.94 12.11 -4.98
N ASP A 120 2.92 10.89 -5.54
CA ASP A 120 2.92 10.70 -6.99
C ASP A 120 1.58 11.14 -7.60
N ILE A 121 0.49 10.92 -6.84
CA ILE A 121 -0.90 11.17 -7.23
C ILE A 121 -1.64 11.88 -6.09
N ASN A 122 -2.48 12.86 -6.45
CA ASN A 122 -3.44 13.43 -5.49
C ASN A 122 -4.54 12.42 -5.20
N PRO A 123 -5.08 12.34 -3.98
CA PRO A 123 -6.17 11.43 -3.68
C PRO A 123 -7.37 11.71 -4.57
N HIS A 124 -8.11 10.66 -4.88
CA HIS A 124 -9.37 10.74 -5.61
C HIS A 124 -10.53 11.11 -4.71
N GLU A 125 -10.49 10.72 -3.43
CA GLU A 125 -11.44 11.17 -2.42
C GLU A 125 -10.74 11.48 -1.11
N ARG A 126 -11.32 12.41 -0.36
CA ARG A 126 -10.96 12.64 1.04
C ARG A 126 -12.18 12.58 1.93
N PHE A 127 -12.00 11.93 3.07
CA PHE A 127 -13.00 11.83 4.12
C PHE A 127 -12.41 12.35 5.42
N GLU A 128 -13.19 13.16 6.11
CA GLU A 128 -12.91 13.64 7.46
C GLU A 128 -13.91 12.99 8.41
N LEU A 129 -13.42 12.46 9.51
CA LEU A 129 -14.26 11.96 10.60
C LEU A 129 -13.60 12.21 11.95
N SER A 130 -14.31 11.89 13.02
CA SER A 130 -13.77 11.94 14.38
C SER A 130 -14.24 10.71 15.13
N PHE A 131 -13.37 10.16 15.96
CA PHE A 131 -13.71 9.13 16.92
C PHE A 131 -13.96 9.80 18.27
N ASP A 132 -15.19 9.67 18.81
CA ASP A 132 -15.50 10.06 20.18
C ASP A 132 -15.25 8.89 21.13
N ASP A 133 -14.89 9.17 22.39
CA ASP A 133 -14.74 8.18 23.45
C ASP A 133 -16.03 7.36 23.66
N ARG A 134 -17.20 7.92 23.29
CA ARG A 134 -18.49 7.19 23.31
C ARG A 134 -18.67 6.23 22.13
N THR A 135 -18.14 6.56 20.95
CA THR A 135 -18.11 5.64 19.80
C THR A 135 -17.18 4.44 20.05
N ALA A 136 -16.31 4.50 21.05
CA ALA A 136 -15.47 3.37 21.44
C ALA A 136 -16.25 2.13 21.92
N GLN A 137 -17.55 2.24 22.19
CA GLN A 137 -18.41 1.11 22.57
C GLN A 137 -19.30 0.58 21.42
N SER A 138 -19.43 1.30 20.29
CA SER A 138 -20.24 0.86 19.15
C SER A 138 -19.38 0.67 17.89
N TRP A 139 -19.51 -0.50 17.27
CA TRP A 139 -18.65 -1.00 16.19
C TRP A 139 -18.67 -0.21 14.87
N LEU A 140 -19.44 0.87 14.77
CA LEU A 140 -19.51 1.74 13.59
C LEU A 140 -19.68 3.19 14.04
N PRO A 141 -18.93 4.15 13.47
CA PRO A 141 -19.32 5.55 13.53
C PRO A 141 -20.74 5.63 12.96
N THR A 142 -21.72 6.00 13.77
CA THR A 142 -23.07 6.27 13.26
C THR A 142 -22.92 7.31 12.14
N ASN A 143 -23.53 7.05 10.97
CA ASN A 143 -23.36 7.75 9.68
C ASN A 143 -23.29 9.30 9.69
N SER A 144 -23.56 9.95 10.81
CA SER A 144 -23.48 11.40 11.02
C SER A 144 -22.06 11.99 11.18
N GLU A 145 -20.99 11.19 11.27
CA GLU A 145 -19.62 11.70 11.51
C GLU A 145 -18.64 11.58 10.33
N ILE A 146 -18.98 10.85 9.27
CA ILE A 146 -18.09 10.71 8.10
C ILE A 146 -18.48 11.76 7.04
N ARG A 147 -17.62 12.76 6.84
CA ARG A 147 -17.80 13.80 5.82
C ARG A 147 -16.84 13.59 4.67
N ARG A 148 -17.35 13.35 3.46
CA ARG A 148 -16.53 13.47 2.25
C ARG A 148 -16.22 14.95 2.00
N SER A 149 -14.96 15.35 2.17
CA SER A 149 -14.52 16.74 1.97
C SER A 149 -14.00 17.00 0.56
N TYR A 150 -13.64 15.95 -0.17
CA TYR A 150 -13.16 16.04 -1.55
C TYR A 150 -13.55 14.82 -2.38
N ALA A 151 -13.82 15.06 -3.67
CA ALA A 151 -13.93 14.05 -4.73
C ALA A 151 -13.27 14.61 -5.99
N VAL A 152 -12.55 13.76 -6.70
CA VAL A 152 -11.82 14.12 -7.93
C VAL A 152 -12.78 14.34 -9.08
N GLU A 153 -12.47 15.34 -9.91
CA GLU A 153 -13.17 15.61 -11.16
C GLU A 153 -12.56 14.79 -12.31
N ASP A 154 -13.36 14.50 -13.33
CA ASP A 154 -13.00 13.62 -14.45
C ASP A 154 -11.66 13.96 -15.11
N GLU A 155 -11.39 15.24 -15.36
CA GLU A 155 -10.14 15.67 -15.99
C GLU A 155 -8.93 15.39 -15.10
N SER A 156 -9.06 15.68 -13.80
CA SER A 156 -8.01 15.42 -12.80
C SER A 156 -7.77 13.92 -12.62
N TYR A 157 -8.84 13.12 -12.68
CA TYR A 157 -8.76 11.67 -12.64
C TYR A 157 -8.04 11.10 -13.87
N ARG A 158 -8.40 11.53 -15.08
CA ARG A 158 -7.70 11.08 -16.29
C ARG A 158 -6.21 11.44 -16.27
N ALA A 159 -5.87 12.62 -15.73
CA ALA A 159 -4.49 13.00 -15.53
C ALA A 159 -3.77 12.09 -14.51
N SER A 160 -4.43 11.67 -13.43
CA SER A 160 -3.86 10.73 -12.46
C SER A 160 -3.66 9.34 -13.08
N VAL A 161 -4.61 8.85 -13.88
CA VAL A 161 -4.50 7.59 -14.60
C VAL A 161 -3.32 7.62 -15.58
N GLN A 162 -3.15 8.70 -16.34
CA GLN A 162 -2.02 8.84 -17.26
C GLN A 162 -0.68 8.78 -16.51
N ARG A 163 -0.56 9.47 -15.37
CA ARG A 163 0.66 9.41 -14.53
C ARG A 163 0.91 8.00 -14.00
N ARG A 164 -0.14 7.31 -13.56
CA ARG A 164 -0.06 5.93 -13.08
C ARG A 164 0.40 4.97 -14.18
N LEU A 165 -0.15 5.08 -15.39
CA LEU A 165 0.27 4.27 -16.54
C LEU A 165 1.75 4.50 -16.88
N VAL A 166 2.21 5.75 -16.88
CA VAL A 166 3.64 6.08 -17.07
C VAL A 166 4.50 5.41 -15.99
N LYS A 167 4.09 5.49 -14.71
CA LYS A 167 4.79 4.86 -13.59
C LYS A 167 4.85 3.34 -13.72
N ILE A 168 3.76 2.70 -14.14
CA ILE A 168 3.72 1.26 -14.41
C ILE A 168 4.70 0.93 -15.54
N GLY A 169 4.67 1.66 -16.66
CA GLY A 169 5.60 1.46 -17.77
C GLY A 169 7.07 1.61 -17.36
N ALA A 170 7.38 2.64 -16.55
CA ALA A 170 8.71 2.82 -15.99
C ALA A 170 9.12 1.64 -15.09
N ARG A 171 8.21 1.14 -14.25
CA ARG A 171 8.45 -0.05 -13.40
C ARG A 171 8.72 -1.31 -14.22
N LEU A 172 8.08 -1.49 -15.37
CA LEU A 172 8.33 -2.65 -16.24
C LEU A 172 9.76 -2.67 -16.78
N ARG A 173 10.35 -1.49 -17.00
CA ARG A 173 11.73 -1.35 -17.51
C ARG A 173 12.76 -1.35 -16.38
N ASN A 174 12.47 -0.69 -15.27
CA ASN A 174 13.34 -0.63 -14.10
C ASN A 174 12.51 -0.69 -12.81
N PRO A 175 12.22 -1.90 -12.28
CA PRO A 175 11.37 -2.07 -11.10
C PRO A 175 11.93 -1.39 -9.84
N SER A 176 13.26 -1.35 -9.72
CA SER A 176 13.95 -0.80 -8.55
C SER A 176 14.06 0.73 -8.58
N TYR A 177 14.14 1.35 -9.77
CA TYR A 177 14.31 2.81 -9.92
C TYR A 177 13.47 3.38 -11.07
N PRO A 178 12.12 3.30 -10.98
CA PRO A 178 11.25 3.82 -12.04
C PRO A 178 11.38 5.34 -12.22
N ASP A 179 11.72 6.08 -11.17
CA ASP A 179 11.81 7.55 -11.19
C ASP A 179 12.94 8.04 -12.10
N GLU A 180 14.01 7.25 -12.28
CA GLU A 180 15.11 7.57 -13.20
C GLU A 180 14.64 7.69 -14.66
N LEU A 181 13.55 7.00 -15.00
CA LEU A 181 12.95 7.03 -16.35
C LEU A 181 11.91 8.16 -16.49
N MET A 182 11.42 8.71 -15.38
CA MET A 182 10.37 9.74 -15.36
C MET A 182 10.90 11.13 -14.99
N GLY A 183 12.22 11.27 -14.82
CA GLY A 183 12.88 12.48 -14.33
C GLY A 183 12.77 13.68 -15.27
N VAL A 184 13.24 14.83 -14.76
CA VAL A 184 13.27 16.12 -15.46
C VAL A 184 14.06 15.97 -16.76
N GLY A 185 13.35 16.00 -17.90
CA GLY A 185 13.94 15.84 -19.24
C GLY A 185 13.35 14.68 -20.06
N ALA A 186 12.51 13.82 -19.46
CA ALA A 186 11.78 12.81 -20.23
C ALA A 186 10.87 13.49 -21.27
N SER A 187 11.03 13.13 -22.55
CA SER A 187 10.20 13.69 -23.61
C SER A 187 8.76 13.21 -23.50
N SER A 188 7.80 14.03 -23.94
CA SER A 188 6.38 13.66 -23.97
C SER A 188 6.13 12.39 -24.79
N SER A 189 6.86 12.19 -25.89
CA SER A 189 6.81 10.97 -26.71
C SER A 189 7.28 9.72 -25.96
N PHE A 190 8.32 9.84 -25.13
CA PHE A 190 8.82 8.75 -24.32
C PHE A 190 7.84 8.36 -23.22
N LEU A 191 7.29 9.35 -22.50
CA LEU A 191 6.27 9.11 -21.48
C LEU A 191 5.02 8.45 -22.07
N LYS A 192 4.61 8.88 -23.28
CA LYS A 192 3.50 8.23 -24.00
C LYS A 192 3.80 6.76 -24.31
N ALA A 193 5.01 6.45 -24.77
CA ALA A 193 5.42 5.07 -25.03
C ALA A 193 5.40 4.19 -23.77
N LEU A 194 5.84 4.72 -22.61
CA LEU A 194 5.73 4.02 -21.34
C LEU A 194 4.27 3.69 -20.96
N ALA A 195 3.36 4.66 -21.14
CA ALA A 195 1.94 4.43 -20.87
C ALA A 195 1.32 3.38 -21.81
N GLU A 196 1.68 3.39 -23.09
CA GLU A 196 1.24 2.38 -24.07
C GLU A 196 1.77 0.99 -23.71
N GLU A 197 3.04 0.87 -23.31
CA GLU A 197 3.65 -0.38 -22.82
C GLU A 197 2.92 -0.90 -21.57
N ALA A 198 2.58 0.00 -20.64
CA ALA A 198 1.80 -0.35 -19.45
C ALA A 198 0.44 -0.94 -19.84
N ILE A 199 -0.33 -0.27 -20.72
CA ILE A 199 -1.64 -0.76 -21.16
C ILE A 199 -1.50 -2.15 -21.82
N GLN A 200 -0.52 -2.34 -22.69
CA GLN A 200 -0.28 -3.64 -23.34
C GLN A 200 0.06 -4.73 -22.32
N HIS A 201 0.91 -4.41 -21.34
CA HIS A 201 1.27 -5.34 -20.28
C HIS A 201 0.08 -5.71 -19.40
N LEU A 202 -0.69 -4.73 -18.94
CA LEU A 202 -1.87 -4.94 -18.09
C LEU A 202 -2.92 -5.81 -18.80
N ARG A 203 -3.18 -5.54 -20.09
CA ARG A 203 -4.06 -6.40 -20.90
C ARG A 203 -3.52 -7.81 -21.07
N LYS A 204 -2.24 -7.96 -21.39
CA LYS A 204 -1.61 -9.28 -21.61
C LYS A 204 -1.59 -10.13 -20.33
N SER A 205 -1.39 -9.50 -19.18
CA SER A 205 -1.35 -10.16 -17.87
C SER A 205 -2.72 -10.36 -17.24
N GLY A 206 -3.80 -9.84 -17.87
CA GLY A 206 -5.15 -9.86 -17.30
C GLY A 206 -5.32 -8.95 -16.08
N GLN A 207 -4.37 -8.03 -15.85
CA GLN A 207 -4.38 -7.11 -14.73
C GLN A 207 -5.05 -5.79 -15.10
N THR A 208 -6.32 -5.85 -15.49
CA THR A 208 -6.98 -4.76 -16.24
C THR A 208 -7.69 -3.73 -15.36
N THR A 209 -7.67 -3.84 -14.04
CA THR A 209 -8.44 -2.96 -13.15
C THR A 209 -8.27 -1.47 -13.47
N LEU A 210 -7.03 -0.96 -13.64
CA LEU A 210 -6.83 0.44 -14.04
C LEU A 210 -7.38 0.75 -15.45
N VAL A 211 -7.22 -0.19 -16.38
CA VAL A 211 -7.63 -0.03 -17.80
C VAL A 211 -9.15 -0.04 -17.92
N ASP A 212 -9.84 -0.83 -17.10
CA ASP A 212 -11.29 -0.94 -17.09
C ASP A 212 -11.96 0.32 -16.52
N HIS A 213 -11.23 1.07 -15.68
CA HIS A 213 -11.67 2.34 -15.08
C HIS A 213 -10.91 3.56 -15.64
N ILE A 214 -10.40 3.51 -16.87
CA ILE A 214 -9.52 4.55 -17.41
C ILE A 214 -10.21 5.92 -17.62
N ASP A 215 -11.50 5.92 -17.92
CA ASP A 215 -12.21 7.11 -18.41
C ASP A 215 -12.95 7.90 -17.32
N GLU A 216 -13.39 7.22 -16.26
CA GLU A 216 -14.26 7.75 -15.21
C GLU A 216 -13.90 7.15 -13.84
N TYR A 217 -13.94 7.99 -12.81
CA TYR A 217 -13.71 7.56 -11.44
C TYR A 217 -14.98 6.99 -10.84
N GLU A 218 -14.89 5.79 -10.26
CA GLU A 218 -15.95 5.24 -9.43
C GLU A 218 -15.63 5.50 -7.94
N PRO A 219 -16.50 6.23 -7.21
CA PRO A 219 -16.33 6.48 -5.78
C PRO A 219 -16.21 5.19 -4.95
N ILE A 220 -15.44 5.23 -3.86
CA ILE A 220 -15.30 4.08 -2.98
C ILE A 220 -16.67 3.64 -2.42
N PRO A 221 -17.03 2.35 -2.50
CA PRO A 221 -18.21 1.83 -1.85
C PRO A 221 -18.14 2.01 -0.33
N THR A 222 -19.24 2.46 0.29
CA THR A 222 -19.34 2.69 1.75
C THR A 222 -18.96 1.45 2.57
N VAL A 223 -19.22 0.24 2.05
CA VAL A 223 -18.86 -1.02 2.73
C VAL A 223 -17.35 -1.18 2.83
N LEU A 224 -16.59 -0.84 1.78
CA LEU A 224 -15.13 -0.90 1.78
C LEU A 224 -14.55 0.18 2.69
N LEU A 225 -15.06 1.41 2.59
CA LEU A 225 -14.66 2.49 3.51
C LEU A 225 -14.92 2.08 4.97
N GLY A 226 -16.12 1.59 5.30
CA GLY A 226 -16.46 1.13 6.64
C GLY A 226 -15.57 0.00 7.13
N THR A 227 -15.19 -0.95 6.27
CA THR A 227 -14.27 -2.03 6.63
C THR A 227 -12.89 -1.49 7.01
N PHE A 228 -12.35 -0.54 6.25
CA PHE A 228 -11.08 0.11 6.58
C PHE A 228 -11.18 0.94 7.88
N LEU A 229 -12.26 1.71 8.04
CA LEU A 229 -12.49 2.52 9.24
C LEU A 229 -12.62 1.68 10.51
N ASN A 230 -13.16 0.46 10.42
CA ASN A 230 -13.23 -0.46 11.55
C ASN A 230 -11.84 -0.90 12.03
N GLU A 231 -10.94 -1.24 11.10
CA GLU A 231 -9.55 -1.57 11.45
C GLU A 231 -8.83 -0.35 12.04
N LEU A 232 -9.10 0.85 11.50
CA LEU A 232 -8.54 2.10 12.01
C LEU A 232 -9.02 2.43 13.42
N LEU A 233 -10.32 2.30 13.69
CA LEU A 233 -10.91 2.52 15.00
C LEU A 233 -10.37 1.52 16.03
N ARG A 234 -10.25 0.24 15.65
CA ARG A 234 -9.65 -0.79 16.50
C ARG A 234 -8.22 -0.42 16.90
N LEU A 235 -7.42 0.02 15.93
CA LEU A 235 -6.05 0.46 16.18
C LEU A 235 -6.02 1.68 17.11
N PHE A 236 -6.85 2.68 16.85
CA PHE A 236 -7.01 3.87 17.71
C PHE A 236 -7.32 3.48 19.17
N GLN A 237 -8.24 2.55 19.39
CA GLN A 237 -8.61 2.09 20.73
C GLN A 237 -7.45 1.44 21.47
N VAL A 238 -6.66 0.59 20.80
CA VAL A 238 -5.49 -0.02 21.44
C VAL A 238 -4.44 1.03 21.78
N ILE A 239 -4.19 1.98 20.88
CA ILE A 239 -3.24 3.08 21.13
C ILE A 239 -3.69 3.91 22.34
N LYS A 240 -4.97 4.29 22.41
CA LYS A 240 -5.56 5.03 23.54
C LYS A 240 -5.47 4.27 24.85
N ALA A 241 -5.63 2.95 24.83
CA ALA A 241 -5.55 2.11 26.00
C ALA A 241 -4.09 1.83 26.44
N SER A 242 -3.13 2.01 25.53
CA SER A 242 -1.71 1.79 25.82
C SER A 242 -1.12 2.89 26.69
N GLU A 243 -0.04 2.58 27.42
CA GLU A 243 0.72 3.58 28.18
C GLU A 243 1.56 4.50 27.27
N VAL A 244 1.62 4.22 25.97
CA VAL A 244 2.46 4.95 25.02
C VAL A 244 1.69 6.16 24.49
N ARG A 245 2.22 7.36 24.74
CA ARG A 245 1.62 8.62 24.31
C ARG A 245 1.92 8.94 22.85
N TRP A 246 1.16 8.34 21.95
CA TRP A 246 1.18 8.71 20.53
C TRP A 246 0.32 9.95 20.31
N GLN A 247 0.86 10.95 19.62
CA GLN A 247 0.10 12.14 19.22
C GLN A 247 -0.69 11.87 17.95
N THR A 248 -0.02 11.27 16.96
CA THR A 248 -0.62 10.90 15.69
C THR A 248 -0.10 9.55 15.23
N PHE A 249 -0.91 8.88 14.41
CA PHE A 249 -0.46 7.70 13.68
C PHE A 249 -1.08 7.67 12.29
N SER A 250 -0.48 6.90 11.39
CA SER A 250 -0.99 6.68 10.05
C SER A 250 -1.13 5.20 9.73
N LEU A 251 -2.17 4.87 8.97
CA LEU A 251 -2.44 3.52 8.48
C LEU A 251 -2.64 3.57 6.98
N ALA A 252 -2.01 2.66 6.24
CA ALA A 252 -2.23 2.51 4.81
C ALA A 252 -2.59 1.06 4.46
N GLY A 253 -3.54 0.89 3.56
CA GLY A 253 -4.01 -0.41 3.12
C GLY A 253 -4.70 -0.37 1.77
N SER A 254 -4.89 -1.55 1.18
CA SER A 254 -5.58 -1.71 -0.09
C SER A 254 -6.60 -2.84 -0.03
N PHE A 255 -7.70 -2.66 -0.74
CA PHE A 255 -8.62 -3.75 -1.06
C PHE A 255 -8.13 -4.42 -2.33
N LEU A 256 -7.75 -5.70 -2.22
CA LEU A 256 -7.39 -6.51 -3.39
C LEU A 256 -8.63 -6.80 -4.25
N SER A 257 -8.45 -7.33 -5.46
CA SER A 257 -9.51 -7.63 -6.44
C SER A 257 -10.71 -8.47 -5.94
N GLN A 258 -10.58 -9.17 -4.81
CA GLN A 258 -11.66 -9.94 -4.17
C GLN A 258 -12.31 -9.21 -2.99
N GLY A 259 -12.01 -7.93 -2.77
CA GLY A 259 -12.48 -7.15 -1.62
C GLY A 259 -11.76 -7.48 -0.31
N ARG A 260 -10.71 -8.30 -0.32
CA ARG A 260 -9.87 -8.55 0.86
C ARG A 260 -9.06 -7.30 1.17
N LEU A 261 -9.25 -6.71 2.35
CA LEU A 261 -8.38 -5.66 2.87
C LEU A 261 -7.00 -6.24 3.19
N VAL A 262 -5.95 -5.47 2.89
CA VAL A 262 -4.58 -5.70 3.31
C VAL A 262 -4.01 -4.39 3.84
N ILE A 263 -3.52 -4.40 5.07
CA ILE A 263 -2.74 -3.30 5.65
C ILE A 263 -1.28 -3.47 5.24
N TRP A 264 -0.73 -2.43 4.64
CA TRP A 264 0.64 -2.41 4.13
C TRP A 264 1.61 -1.77 5.10
N ASP A 265 1.22 -0.60 5.63
CA ASP A 265 2.12 0.25 6.39
C ASP A 265 1.39 0.84 7.60
N PHE A 266 2.12 0.91 8.70
CA PHE A 266 1.74 1.57 9.94
C PHE A 266 2.86 2.50 10.37
N PHE A 267 2.55 3.79 10.55
CA PHE A 267 3.53 4.80 10.91
C PHE A 267 3.13 5.50 12.22
N PRO A 268 3.80 5.22 13.35
CA PRO A 268 3.70 6.09 14.52
C PRO A 268 4.45 7.40 14.25
N ALA A 269 4.04 8.50 14.88
CA ALA A 269 4.80 9.73 14.82
C ALA A 269 6.12 9.62 15.63
N GLY A 270 7.27 9.66 14.96
CA GLY A 270 8.61 9.70 15.57
C GLY A 270 9.20 8.32 15.93
N ASP A 271 10.28 8.31 16.72
CA ASP A 271 10.98 7.09 17.19
C ASP A 271 10.22 6.38 18.33
N GLN A 272 8.89 6.39 18.27
CA GLN A 272 8.03 5.90 19.36
C GLN A 272 7.91 4.38 19.34
N ASP A 273 7.69 3.83 20.54
CA ASP A 273 7.70 2.39 20.82
C ASP A 273 6.56 1.65 20.12
N THR A 274 6.88 0.85 19.10
CA THR A 274 5.92 0.05 18.32
C THR A 274 5.45 -1.22 19.04
N ARG A 275 5.89 -1.50 20.27
CA ARG A 275 5.45 -2.66 21.07
C ARG A 275 3.94 -2.72 21.28
N VAL A 276 3.23 -1.58 21.22
CA VAL A 276 1.77 -1.50 21.28
C VAL A 276 1.09 -2.40 20.24
N LEU A 277 1.72 -2.60 19.07
CA LEU A 277 1.19 -3.49 18.04
C LEU A 277 1.21 -4.97 18.45
N CYS A 278 2.02 -5.36 19.43
CA CYS A 278 2.05 -6.74 19.93
C CYS A 278 0.89 -7.08 20.85
N GLU A 279 0.13 -6.08 21.33
CA GLU A 279 -1.01 -6.23 22.24
C GLU A 279 -2.36 -6.39 21.50
N LEU A 280 -2.34 -6.37 20.15
CA LEU A 280 -3.47 -6.55 19.24
C LEU A 280 -3.68 -8.02 18.80
#